data_AF-A0A965DEH7-F1
#
_entry.id   AF-A0A965DEH7-F1
#
_cell.length_a   1.000
_cell.length_b   1.000
_cell.length_c   1.000
_cell.angle_alpha   90.00
_cell.angle_beta   90.00
_cell.angle_gamma   90.00
#
_symmetry.space_group_name_H-M   'P 1'
#
loop_
_entity.id
_entity.type
_entity.pdbx_description
1 polymer ?
#
loop_
_entity_poly.entity_id
_entity_poly.type
_entity_poly.pdbx_seq_one_letter_code
_entity_poly.pdbx_strand_id
1 'polypeptide(L)'
;LSGWLGAYYFENGQRHLFKRRDFGGHNPGAIRLYGHYISNGILKMGKVGNAAAVLGESAKLYEIDLKIMKEDPRYILCSSPTCFDCRATWLYNKREMILYFLFKFPGAVIKQIKRRMMR
;
A
#
# COMPACT_ATOMS: atom_id res chain seq x y z
N LEU A 1 6.77 8.78 -19.09
CA LEU A 1 7.20 7.59 -18.31
C LEU A 1 8.73 7.57 -18.28
N SER A 2 9.37 8.28 -17.35
CA SER A 2 10.81 8.11 -17.15
C SER A 2 11.04 6.88 -16.29
N GLY A 3 11.93 5.97 -16.74
CA GLY A 3 12.69 4.97 -15.99
C GLY A 3 12.00 3.94 -15.07
N TRP A 4 12.68 2.81 -14.82
CA TRP A 4 12.20 1.71 -13.96
C TRP A 4 11.98 2.09 -12.48
N LEU A 5 12.54 3.22 -12.00
CA LEU A 5 12.50 3.62 -10.60
C LEU A 5 12.33 5.13 -10.35
N GLY A 6 11.96 5.96 -11.33
CA GLY A 6 11.84 7.40 -11.06
C GLY A 6 11.56 8.28 -12.28
N ALA A 7 10.97 9.45 -12.03
CA ALA A 7 10.55 10.41 -13.05
C ALA A 7 11.22 11.78 -12.91
N TYR A 8 11.59 12.40 -14.03
CA TYR A 8 12.02 13.80 -14.01
C TYR A 8 10.80 14.73 -13.92
N TYR A 9 10.91 15.78 -13.10
CA TYR A 9 9.93 16.86 -13.00
C TYR A 9 10.63 18.21 -12.92
N PHE A 10 9.91 19.29 -13.20
CA PHE A 10 10.42 20.65 -13.09
C PHE A 10 9.74 21.40 -11.96
N GLU A 11 10.53 22.10 -11.15
CA GLU A 11 10.05 22.95 -10.06
C GLU A 11 10.86 24.25 -10.12
N ASN A 12 10.17 25.40 -10.25
CA ASN A 12 10.81 26.72 -10.41
C ASN A 12 11.86 26.76 -11.54
N GLY A 13 11.59 26.08 -12.65
CA GLY A 13 12.51 26.00 -13.80
C GLY A 13 13.70 25.07 -13.62
N GLN A 14 13.89 24.48 -12.43
CA GLN A 14 14.95 23.51 -12.16
C GLN A 14 14.46 22.08 -12.42
N ARG A 15 15.32 21.24 -12.99
CA ARG A 15 15.01 19.82 -13.24
C ARG A 15 15.34 18.96 -12.03
N HIS A 16 14.35 18.30 -11.48
CA HIS A 16 14.47 17.36 -10.37
C HIS A 16 14.24 15.92 -10.84
N LEU A 17 14.82 14.96 -10.13
CA LEU A 17 14.58 13.53 -10.33
C LEU A 17 13.85 12.97 -9.11
N PHE A 18 12.57 12.67 -9.27
CA PHE A 18 11.84 11.85 -8.33
C PHE A 18 12.33 10.41 -8.45
N LYS A 19 12.77 9.79 -7.34
CA LYS A 19 13.10 8.37 -7.28
C LYS A 19 12.09 7.66 -6.38
N ARG A 20 11.41 6.67 -6.93
CA ARG A 20 10.51 5.80 -6.18
C ARG A 20 11.35 4.94 -5.22
N ARG A 21 11.06 5.05 -3.92
CA ARG A 21 11.74 4.30 -2.86
C ARG A 21 11.05 2.99 -2.50
N ASP A 22 9.73 2.98 -2.59
CA ASP A 22 8.87 1.86 -2.20
C ASP A 22 8.06 1.37 -3.39
N PHE A 23 7.80 0.06 -3.47
CA PHE A 23 7.02 -0.51 -4.58
C PHE A 23 5.50 -0.30 -4.40
N GLY A 24 5.07 0.03 -3.19
CA GLY A 24 3.67 0.29 -2.84
C GLY A 24 3.01 -0.87 -2.09
N GLY A 25 1.75 -0.65 -1.72
CA GLY A 25 0.94 -1.52 -0.88
C GLY A 25 -0.19 -2.21 -1.64
N HIS A 26 -0.91 -3.06 -0.92
CA HIS A 26 -2.02 -3.83 -1.45
C HIS A 26 -3.38 -3.18 -1.12
N ASN A 27 -4.35 -3.33 -2.04
CA ASN A 27 -5.68 -2.71 -1.96
C ASN A 27 -6.44 -2.90 -0.61
N PRO A 28 -6.42 -4.06 0.07
CA PRO A 28 -7.09 -4.25 1.36
C PRO A 28 -6.56 -3.36 2.49
N GLY A 29 -5.34 -2.86 2.37
CA GLY A 29 -4.83 -1.85 3.29
C GLY A 29 -5.40 -0.46 2.99
N ALA A 30 -5.41 -0.07 1.71
CA ALA A 30 -5.93 1.21 1.25
C ALA A 30 -7.44 1.37 1.49
N ILE A 31 -8.23 0.30 1.38
CA ILE A 31 -9.69 0.36 1.59
C ILE A 31 -10.08 0.82 3.01
N ARG A 32 -9.17 0.70 4.00
CA ARG A 32 -9.39 1.19 5.36
C ARG A 32 -9.54 2.72 5.43
N LEU A 33 -9.05 3.45 4.42
CA LEU A 33 -9.22 4.90 4.31
C LEU A 33 -10.65 5.28 3.94
N TYR A 34 -11.39 4.42 3.22
CA TYR A 34 -12.78 4.70 2.83
C TYR A 34 -13.70 4.93 4.02
N GLY A 35 -13.47 4.24 5.14
CA GLY A 35 -14.22 4.48 6.37
C GLY A 35 -14.12 5.93 6.83
N HIS A 36 -12.95 6.55 6.69
CA HIS A 36 -12.72 7.96 7.01
C HIS A 36 -13.38 8.90 6.02
N TYR A 37 -13.38 8.57 4.73
CA TYR A 37 -14.04 9.40 3.73
C TYR A 37 -15.56 9.42 3.92
N ILE A 38 -16.14 8.28 4.29
CA ILE A 38 -17.58 8.14 4.59
C ILE A 38 -17.92 8.92 5.86
N SER A 39 -17.16 8.73 6.95
CA SER A 39 -17.44 9.39 8.23
C SER A 39 -17.31 10.92 8.17
N ASN A 40 -16.46 11.43 7.27
CA ASN A 40 -16.32 12.87 7.03
C ASN A 40 -17.29 13.41 5.95
N GLY A 41 -18.17 12.58 5.39
CA GLY A 41 -19.19 13.02 4.42
C GLY A 41 -18.63 13.53 3.09
N ILE A 42 -17.40 13.15 2.73
CA ILE A 42 -16.72 13.65 1.53
C ILE A 42 -17.14 12.88 0.28
N LEU A 43 -17.58 11.63 0.45
CA LEU A 43 -18.02 10.79 -0.67
C LEU A 43 -19.49 11.02 -1.00
N LYS A 44 -19.76 11.23 -2.28
CA LYS A 44 -21.10 11.09 -2.88
C LYS A 44 -21.23 9.70 -3.48
N MET A 45 -22.29 8.99 -3.13
CA MET A 45 -22.58 7.66 -3.64
C MET A 45 -23.79 7.70 -4.57
N GLY A 46 -23.78 6.90 -5.63
CA GLY A 46 -24.87 6.84 -6.59
C GLY A 46 -24.68 5.74 -7.62
N LYS A 47 -25.30 5.91 -8.79
CA LYS A 47 -25.14 5.02 -9.93
C LYS A 47 -24.76 5.78 -11.18
N VAL A 48 -23.92 5.17 -12.01
CA VAL A 48 -23.65 5.60 -13.39
C VAL A 48 -24.08 4.45 -14.29
N GLY A 49 -25.22 4.59 -14.95
CA GLY A 49 -25.93 3.46 -15.55
C GLY A 49 -26.29 2.42 -14.49
N ASN A 50 -25.88 1.17 -14.69
CA ASN A 50 -26.12 0.07 -13.75
C ASN A 50 -25.01 -0.09 -12.69
N ALA A 51 -23.88 0.62 -12.82
CA ALA A 51 -22.75 0.48 -11.91
C ALA A 51 -22.92 1.34 -10.65
N ALA A 52 -22.59 0.77 -9.49
CA ALA A 52 -22.42 1.56 -8.27
C ALA A 52 -21.21 2.49 -8.43
N ALA A 53 -21.41 3.78 -8.14
CA ALA A 53 -20.41 4.82 -8.32
C ALA A 53 -20.20 5.60 -7.04
N VAL A 54 -18.95 6.01 -6.83
CA VAL A 54 -18.52 6.87 -5.72
C VAL A 54 -17.73 8.03 -6.31
N LEU A 55 -18.02 9.24 -5.87
CA LEU A 55 -17.33 10.47 -6.26
C LEU A 55 -16.86 11.21 -5.01
N GLY A 56 -15.60 11.65 -5.00
CA GLY A 56 -15.02 12.46 -3.94
C GLY A 56 -14.07 13.51 -4.50
N GLU A 57 -13.95 14.62 -3.79
CA GLU A 57 -13.01 15.69 -4.15
C GLU A 57 -11.58 15.29 -3.78
N SER A 58 -10.71 15.17 -4.78
CA SER A 58 -9.36 14.64 -4.61
C SER A 58 -8.53 15.37 -3.55
N ALA A 59 -8.69 16.70 -3.44
CA ALA A 59 -7.98 17.51 -2.44
C ALA A 59 -8.36 17.11 -1.01
N LYS A 60 -9.66 16.95 -0.73
CA LYS A 60 -10.16 16.55 0.60
C LYS A 60 -9.80 15.12 0.95
N LEU A 61 -9.82 14.21 -0.03
CA LEU A 61 -9.37 12.83 0.16
C LEU A 61 -7.89 12.81 0.56
N TYR A 62 -7.05 13.58 -0.16
CA TYR A 62 -5.63 13.70 0.13
C TYR A 62 -5.35 14.29 1.51
N GLU A 63 -6.11 15.29 1.95
CA GLU A 63 -5.97 15.87 3.30
C GLU A 63 -6.20 14.83 4.40
N ILE A 64 -7.24 14.00 4.26
CA ILE A 64 -7.52 12.89 5.18
C ILE A 64 -6.38 11.87 5.16
N ASP A 65 -5.99 11.43 3.97
CA ASP A 65 -4.93 10.44 3.78
C ASP A 65 -3.63 10.91 4.44
N LEU A 66 -3.25 12.15 4.16
CA LEU A 66 -2.04 12.75 4.68
C LEU A 66 -2.10 12.86 6.21
N LYS A 67 -3.24 13.25 6.78
CA LYS A 67 -3.41 13.34 8.23
C LYS A 67 -3.19 11.96 8.88
N ILE A 68 -3.90 10.94 8.41
CA ILE A 68 -3.81 9.58 8.96
C ILE A 68 -2.41 9.01 8.80
N MET A 69 -1.80 9.16 7.62
CA MET A 69 -0.47 8.60 7.35
C MET A 69 0.66 9.37 8.07
N LYS A 70 0.45 10.65 8.42
CA LYS A 70 1.38 11.38 9.29
C LYS A 70 1.37 10.84 10.72
N GLU A 71 0.21 10.42 11.21
CA GLU A 71 0.04 9.83 12.55
C GLU A 71 0.55 8.38 12.59
N ASP A 72 0.14 7.54 11.63
CA ASP A 72 0.63 6.16 11.48
C ASP A 72 0.79 5.77 9.99
N PRO A 73 2.03 5.80 9.46
CA PRO A 73 2.32 5.35 8.09
C PRO A 73 1.96 3.88 7.83
N ARG A 74 1.76 3.07 8.88
CA ARG A 74 1.37 1.65 8.76
C ARG A 74 -0.14 1.45 8.65
N TYR A 75 -0.94 2.51 8.78
CA TYR A 75 -2.40 2.40 8.70
C TYR A 75 -2.87 1.77 7.39
N ILE A 76 -2.17 2.03 6.29
CA ILE A 76 -2.47 1.49 4.95
C ILE A 76 -1.93 0.07 4.72
N LEU A 77 -1.37 -0.58 5.74
CA LEU A 77 -0.96 -1.98 5.66
C LEU A 77 -2.15 -2.88 6.00
N CYS A 78 -2.31 -3.98 5.26
CA CYS A 78 -3.31 -4.99 5.61
C CYS A 78 -2.97 -5.67 6.94
N SER A 79 -3.91 -6.43 7.51
CA SER A 79 -3.68 -7.17 8.76
C SER A 79 -2.89 -8.46 8.59
N SER A 80 -2.71 -8.96 7.36
CA SER A 80 -2.02 -10.24 7.11
C SER A 80 -0.52 -10.14 7.40
N PRO A 81 0.04 -10.95 8.32
CA PRO A 81 1.48 -10.95 8.60
C PRO A 81 2.32 -11.58 7.48
N THR A 82 1.68 -12.27 6.51
CA THR A 82 2.32 -12.97 5.41
C THR A 82 2.15 -12.25 4.05
N CYS A 83 1.64 -11.02 4.05
CA CYS A 83 1.47 -10.24 2.82
C CYS A 83 2.80 -9.62 2.37
N PHE A 84 3.33 -10.05 1.23
CA PHE A 84 4.57 -9.49 0.66
C PHE A 84 4.47 -7.97 0.43
N ASP A 85 3.39 -7.50 -0.20
CA ASP A 85 3.20 -6.09 -0.56
C ASP A 85 2.99 -5.16 0.65
N CYS A 86 2.68 -5.70 1.84
CA CYS A 86 2.55 -4.89 3.06
C CYS A 86 3.78 -5.02 3.97
N ARG A 87 4.46 -6.17 3.94
CA ARG A 87 5.55 -6.46 4.87
C ARG A 87 6.95 -6.33 4.27
N ALA A 88 7.10 -6.41 2.95
CA ALA A 88 8.41 -6.48 2.30
C ALA A 88 8.71 -5.37 1.29
N THR A 89 7.73 -4.55 0.90
CA THR A 89 7.88 -3.52 -0.15
C THR A 89 7.95 -2.08 0.38
N TRP A 90 7.75 -1.89 1.69
CA TRP A 90 7.79 -0.59 2.38
C TRP A 90 9.02 -0.47 3.28
N LEU A 91 9.95 0.42 2.94
CA LEU A 91 11.22 0.64 3.63
C LEU A 91 11.04 1.22 5.05
N TYR A 92 9.92 1.87 5.34
CA TYR A 92 9.59 2.32 6.70
C TYR A 92 9.10 1.16 7.60
N ASN A 93 8.74 0.00 7.02
CA ASN A 93 8.23 -1.15 7.76
C ASN A 93 9.33 -2.20 8.08
N LYS A 94 10.54 -1.75 8.43
CA LYS A 94 11.72 -2.64 8.62
C LYS A 94 11.48 -3.75 9.64
N ARG A 95 10.79 -3.44 10.74
CA ARG A 95 10.52 -4.40 11.82
C ARG A 95 9.69 -5.58 11.34
N GLU A 96 8.57 -5.32 10.67
CA GLU A 96 7.70 -6.40 10.19
C GLU A 96 8.29 -7.10 8.96
N MET A 97 9.15 -6.43 8.19
CA MET A 97 9.91 -7.05 7.12
C MET A 97 10.81 -8.18 7.64
N ILE A 98 11.54 -7.93 8.73
CA ILE A 98 12.36 -8.95 9.40
C ILE A 98 11.47 -10.14 9.82
N LEU A 99 10.35 -9.86 10.50
CA LEU A 99 9.42 -10.91 10.93
C LEU A 99 8.87 -11.70 9.76
N TYR A 100 8.44 -11.04 8.68
CA TYR A 100 7.90 -11.68 7.49
C TYR A 100 8.88 -12.69 6.89
N PHE A 101 10.15 -12.29 6.73
CA PHE A 101 11.17 -13.20 6.22
C PHE A 101 11.42 -14.36 7.21
N LEU A 102 11.55 -14.08 8.51
CA LEU A 102 11.72 -15.11 9.54
C LEU A 102 10.58 -16.13 9.58
N PHE A 103 9.32 -15.72 9.39
CA PHE A 103 8.18 -16.64 9.34
C PHE A 103 8.06 -17.39 8.01
N LYS A 104 8.51 -16.80 6.90
CA LYS A 104 8.42 -17.42 5.57
C LYS A 104 9.49 -18.49 5.33
N PHE A 105 10.69 -18.32 5.87
CA PHE A 105 11.79 -19.29 5.73
C PHE A 105 11.47 -20.71 6.25
N PRO A 106 10.98 -20.93 7.48
CA PRO A 106 10.67 -22.28 7.98
C PRO A 106 9.50 -22.93 7.22
N GLY A 107 8.49 -22.15 6.81
CA GLY A 107 7.36 -22.68 6.02
C GLY A 107 7.78 -23.25 4.66
N ALA A 108 8.75 -22.61 3.99
CA ALA A 108 9.29 -23.10 2.72
C ALA A 108 10.12 -24.38 2.91
N VAL A 109 10.96 -24.43 3.95
CA VAL A 109 11.79 -25.59 4.29
C VAL A 109 10.93 -26.80 4.68
N ILE A 110 9.93 -26.62 5.54
CA ILE A 110 9.00 -27.69 5.95
C ILE A 110 8.23 -28.24 4.73
N LYS A 111 7.77 -27.35 3.83
CA LYS A 111 7.06 -27.76 2.61
C LYS A 111 7.98 -28.56 1.67
N GLN A 112 9.27 -28.23 1.62
CA GLN A 112 10.26 -28.95 0.83
C GLN A 112 10.63 -30.32 1.44
N ILE A 113 10.73 -30.41 2.78
CA ILE A 113 10.94 -31.68 3.49
C ILE A 113 9.74 -32.62 3.29
N LYS A 114 8.51 -32.14 3.49
CA LYS A 114 7.29 -32.95 3.23
C LYS A 114 7.24 -33.45 1.78
N ARG A 115 7.59 -32.61 0.79
CA ARG A 115 7.64 -33.03 -0.62
C ARG A 115 8.70 -34.08 -0.92
N ARG A 116 9.81 -34.09 -0.17
CA ARG A 116 10.86 -35.12 -0.27
C ARG A 116 10.49 -36.42 0.44
N MET A 117 9.70 -36.37 1.52
CA MET A 117 9.23 -37.56 2.24
C MET A 117 8.04 -38.27 1.57
N MET A 118 7.32 -37.60 0.67
CA MET A 118 6.19 -38.17 -0.11
C MET A 118 6.62 -38.65 -1.51
N ARG A 119 7.92 -38.74 -1.77
CA ARG A 119 8.53 -39.40 -2.93
C ARG A 119 9.26 -40.63 -2.43
#